data_AF-A0A453ACZ9-F1
#
_entry.id   AF-A0A453ACZ9-F1
#
_cell.length_a   1.000
_cell.length_b   1.000
_cell.length_c   1.000
_cell.angle_alpha   90.00
_cell.angle_beta   90.00
_cell.angle_gamma   90.00
#
_symmetry.space_group_name_H-M   'P 1'
#
loop_
_entity.id
_entity.type
_entity.pdbx_description
1 polymer ?
#
loop_
_entity_poly.entity_id
_entity_poly.type
_entity_poly.pdbx_seq_one_letter_code
_entity_poly.pdbx_strand_id
1 'polypeptide(L)'
;MLEWFEELGVEMEISDMSLSVSTQLSGGGRCEWGSRNGLSGLLAQKSNALRPAFWHMIREILKFKEDALKYLEDHESNPDLNRHETLGQFIQTHGYSQLFQEAYLIPICASIWSCPSQGVLGFSAFFVLSFCRNHHLLQIFGRPQWLTVKGRSHTYVNKVREELESMGCQIKTSCQVKSVSSVEGGYKVLEVGGSEEVYDKIIFGAHAPDVLRMLGDEATHEELRILGAFQYVHSDIYLHRDDTLMPQNPSAWSAWNFLGTTSSGVSVTYWLNLLQVMASMKMALRCSIYHRLGSLRLKVCLGRRAAFF
;
A
#
# COMPACT_ATOMS: atom_id res chain seq x y z
N MET A 1 12.83 -11.05 -4.70
CA MET A 1 11.62 -11.59 -4.02
C MET A 1 11.12 -12.84 -4.71
N LEU A 2 10.92 -12.87 -6.03
CA LEU A 2 10.57 -14.11 -6.75
C LEU A 2 11.64 -15.20 -6.56
N GLU A 3 12.91 -14.87 -6.78
CA GLU A 3 14.05 -15.77 -6.53
C GLU A 3 14.04 -16.35 -5.11
N TRP A 4 13.80 -15.50 -4.10
CA TRP A 4 13.72 -15.94 -2.71
C TRP A 4 12.56 -16.93 -2.46
N PHE A 5 11.41 -16.73 -3.09
CA PHE A 5 10.32 -17.69 -3.02
C PHE A 5 10.66 -19.00 -3.74
N GLU A 6 11.37 -18.94 -4.87
CA GLU A 6 11.84 -20.13 -5.59
C GLU A 6 12.86 -20.92 -4.76
N GLU A 7 13.81 -20.24 -4.10
CA GLU A 7 14.79 -20.85 -3.20
C GLU A 7 14.12 -21.54 -2.00
N LEU A 8 13.07 -20.95 -1.43
CA LEU A 8 12.25 -21.58 -0.40
C LEU A 8 11.31 -22.67 -0.96
N GLY A 9 11.26 -22.88 -2.28
CA GLY A 9 10.33 -23.78 -2.95
C GLY A 9 8.86 -23.39 -2.78
N VAL A 10 8.56 -22.11 -2.55
CA VAL A 10 7.20 -21.59 -2.41
C VAL A 10 6.56 -21.49 -3.80
N GLU A 11 5.48 -22.23 -4.03
CA GLU A 11 4.73 -22.14 -5.27
C GLU A 11 4.00 -20.79 -5.37
N MET A 12 4.00 -20.23 -6.58
CA MET A 12 3.30 -18.99 -6.92
C MET A 12 2.24 -19.25 -7.98
N GLU A 13 1.15 -18.49 -7.95
CA GLU A 13 0.04 -18.58 -8.90
C GLU A 13 -0.34 -17.20 -9.44
N ILE A 14 -0.99 -17.19 -10.60
CA ILE A 14 -1.44 -15.97 -11.28
C ILE A 14 -2.50 -15.26 -10.43
N SER A 15 -2.28 -13.98 -10.14
CA SER A 15 -3.21 -13.10 -9.43
C SER A 15 -3.70 -11.96 -10.34
N ASP A 16 -4.93 -11.52 -10.11
CA ASP A 16 -5.53 -10.36 -10.78
C ASP A 16 -5.42 -9.14 -9.84
N MET A 17 -4.86 -8.06 -10.37
CA MET A 17 -4.64 -6.78 -9.67
C MET A 17 -5.36 -5.63 -10.39
N SER A 18 -6.56 -5.93 -10.90
CA SER A 18 -7.45 -4.93 -11.48
C SER A 18 -7.94 -3.95 -10.42
N LEU A 19 -8.19 -2.72 -10.85
CA LEU A 19 -8.71 -1.65 -9.99
C LEU A 19 -10.03 -1.15 -10.57
N SER A 20 -10.95 -0.80 -9.68
CA SER A 20 -12.12 -0.01 -10.00
C SER A 20 -12.27 1.20 -9.10
N VAL A 21 -12.94 2.20 -9.63
CA VAL A 21 -13.31 3.42 -8.93
C VAL A 21 -14.82 3.55 -9.01
N SER A 22 -15.46 3.78 -7.86
CA SER A 22 -16.86 4.16 -7.74
C SER A 22 -16.93 5.27 -6.70
N THR A 23 -16.97 6.53 -7.15
CA THR A 23 -16.91 7.70 -6.25
C THR A 23 -17.86 8.81 -6.67
N GLN A 24 -18.31 9.59 -5.69
CA GLN A 24 -18.94 10.88 -5.95
C GLN A 24 -17.85 11.91 -6.28
N LEU A 25 -18.17 12.82 -7.20
CA LEU A 25 -17.28 13.89 -7.65
C LEU A 25 -17.63 15.21 -6.95
N SER A 26 -16.63 16.07 -6.74
CA SER A 26 -16.85 17.36 -6.06
C SER A 26 -17.76 18.30 -6.86
N GLY A 27 -17.73 18.21 -8.20
CA GLY A 27 -18.60 18.98 -9.10
C GLY A 27 -20.03 18.43 -9.23
N GLY A 28 -20.39 17.42 -8.43
CA GLY A 28 -21.66 16.72 -8.52
C GLY A 28 -21.63 15.53 -9.50
N GLY A 29 -22.47 14.54 -9.20
CA GLY A 29 -22.54 13.30 -9.96
C GLY A 29 -21.50 12.26 -9.55
N ARG A 30 -21.63 11.06 -10.13
CA ARG A 30 -20.82 9.89 -9.83
C ARG A 30 -19.90 9.54 -11.00
N CYS A 31 -18.73 8.99 -10.68
CA CYS A 31 -17.86 8.34 -11.63
C CYS A 31 -17.65 6.88 -11.22
N GLU A 32 -17.96 5.97 -12.14
CA GLU A 32 -17.74 4.53 -11.97
C GLU A 32 -17.09 3.89 -13.20
N TRP A 33 -15.96 3.21 -13.01
CA TRP A 33 -15.22 2.48 -14.04
C TRP A 33 -14.30 1.41 -13.41
N GLY A 34 -13.89 0.40 -14.18
CA GLY A 34 -12.96 -0.65 -13.75
C GLY A 34 -12.05 -1.15 -14.86
N SER A 35 -10.90 -1.73 -14.47
CA SER A 35 -9.85 -2.13 -15.42
C SER A 35 -9.91 -3.60 -15.86
N ARG A 36 -10.70 -4.45 -15.20
CA ARG A 36 -10.69 -5.91 -15.40
C ARG A 36 -11.28 -6.38 -16.73
N ASN A 37 -12.46 -5.87 -17.07
CA ASN A 37 -13.29 -6.40 -18.16
C ASN A 37 -13.14 -5.61 -19.47
N GLY A 38 -11.98 -4.99 -19.69
CA GLY A 38 -11.74 -4.12 -20.85
C GLY A 38 -12.78 -3.00 -20.97
N LEU A 39 -13.39 -2.83 -22.15
CA LEU A 39 -14.35 -1.76 -22.41
C LEU A 39 -15.61 -1.84 -21.56
N SER A 40 -16.10 -3.03 -21.21
CA SER A 40 -17.31 -3.14 -20.38
C SER A 40 -17.05 -2.74 -18.93
N GLY A 41 -15.80 -2.89 -18.45
CA GLY A 41 -15.35 -2.34 -17.17
C GLY A 41 -15.13 -0.83 -17.24
N LEU A 42 -14.42 -0.36 -18.28
CA LEU A 42 -14.12 1.06 -18.44
C LEU A 42 -15.39 1.91 -18.58
N LEU A 43 -16.37 1.39 -19.32
CA LEU A 43 -17.67 2.04 -19.56
C LEU A 43 -18.78 1.39 -18.74
N ALA A 44 -18.46 0.85 -17.55
CA ALA A 44 -19.44 0.30 -16.63
C ALA A 44 -20.58 1.31 -16.37
N GLN A 45 -20.21 2.57 -16.11
CA GLN A 45 -21.17 3.66 -16.21
C GLN A 45 -21.32 4.10 -17.68
N LYS A 46 -22.39 3.64 -18.35
CA LYS A 46 -22.64 3.91 -19.78
C LYS A 46 -22.63 5.41 -20.15
N SER A 47 -23.05 6.29 -19.24
CA SER A 47 -23.01 7.74 -19.47
C SER A 47 -21.58 8.28 -19.67
N ASN A 48 -20.54 7.57 -19.20
CA ASN A 48 -19.15 7.94 -19.42
C ASN A 48 -18.76 7.88 -20.90
N ALA A 49 -19.40 7.02 -21.69
CA ALA A 49 -19.16 6.94 -23.13
C ALA A 49 -19.50 8.26 -23.85
N LEU A 50 -20.52 8.97 -23.36
CA LEU A 50 -20.98 10.25 -23.91
C LEU A 50 -20.39 11.47 -23.18
N ARG A 51 -19.53 11.27 -22.18
CA ARG A 51 -18.99 12.34 -21.33
C ARG A 51 -17.61 12.77 -21.84
N PRO A 52 -17.44 13.94 -22.48
CA PRO A 52 -16.14 14.37 -23.02
C PRO A 52 -15.04 14.44 -21.96
N ALA A 53 -15.40 14.89 -20.75
CA ALA A 53 -14.46 14.94 -19.62
C ALA A 53 -13.89 13.56 -19.25
N PHE A 54 -14.67 12.48 -19.41
CA PHE A 54 -14.19 11.13 -19.12
C PHE A 54 -13.10 10.70 -20.12
N TRP A 55 -13.32 10.95 -21.41
CA TRP A 55 -12.31 10.67 -22.44
C TRP A 55 -11.08 11.57 -22.32
N HIS A 56 -11.27 12.81 -21.86
CA HIS A 56 -10.16 13.68 -21.50
C HIS A 56 -9.32 13.06 -20.38
N MET A 57 -9.94 12.59 -19.30
CA MET A 57 -9.26 11.84 -18.23
C MET A 57 -8.50 10.63 -18.77
N ILE A 58 -9.08 9.84 -19.69
CA ILE A 58 -8.36 8.69 -20.28
C ILE A 58 -7.10 9.13 -21.04
N ARG A 59 -7.18 10.23 -21.79
CA ARG A 59 -5.99 10.82 -22.46
C ARG A 59 -4.97 11.32 -21.45
N GLU A 60 -5.41 11.93 -20.37
CA GLU A 60 -4.55 12.37 -19.28
C GLU A 60 -3.83 11.21 -18.61
N ILE A 61 -4.46 10.05 -18.45
CA ILE A 61 -3.80 8.84 -17.91
C ILE A 61 -2.65 8.38 -18.80
N LEU A 62 -2.82 8.44 -20.13
CA LEU A 62 -1.74 8.12 -21.07
C LEU A 62 -0.62 9.16 -21.00
N LYS A 63 -0.96 10.45 -20.98
CA LYS A 63 0.00 11.56 -20.82
C LYS A 63 0.78 11.44 -19.49
N PHE A 64 0.10 11.07 -18.41
CA PHE A 64 0.69 10.94 -17.08
C PHE A 64 1.81 9.92 -17.02
N LYS A 65 1.72 8.84 -17.79
CA LYS A 65 2.82 7.89 -17.93
C LYS A 65 4.07 8.56 -18.50
N GLU A 66 3.93 9.34 -19.56
CA GLU A 66 5.05 10.00 -20.24
C GLU A 66 5.66 11.08 -19.34
N ASP A 67 4.81 11.94 -18.76
CA ASP A 67 5.25 13.00 -17.83
C ASP A 67 5.97 12.40 -16.60
N ALA A 68 5.45 11.29 -16.05
CA ALA A 68 6.05 10.60 -14.91
C ALA A 68 7.42 10.02 -15.23
N LEU A 69 7.58 9.39 -16.41
CA LEU A 69 8.87 8.81 -16.81
C LEU A 69 9.92 9.90 -17.03
N LYS A 70 9.55 10.98 -17.73
CA LYS A 70 10.43 12.13 -17.94
C LYS A 70 10.85 12.77 -16.63
N TYR A 71 9.90 12.98 -15.71
CA TYR A 71 10.18 13.51 -14.38
C TYR A 71 11.24 12.70 -13.63
N LEU A 72 11.13 11.37 -13.67
CA LEU A 72 12.05 10.48 -12.99
C LEU A 72 13.44 10.47 -13.65
N GLU A 73 13.49 10.51 -14.99
CA GLU A 73 14.75 10.59 -15.74
C GLU A 73 15.51 11.89 -15.43
N ASP A 74 14.80 13.02 -15.36
CA ASP A 74 15.39 14.31 -14.97
C ASP A 74 15.95 14.27 -13.53
N HIS A 75 15.25 13.63 -12.59
CA HIS A 75 15.69 13.48 -11.20
C HIS A 75 16.81 12.44 -10.98
N GLU A 76 16.91 11.46 -11.87
CA GLU A 76 17.97 10.45 -11.87
C GLU A 76 19.26 11.00 -12.48
N SER A 77 19.14 11.84 -13.52
CA SER A 77 20.26 12.49 -14.19
C SER A 77 20.84 13.67 -13.41
N ASN A 78 20.07 14.28 -12.49
CA ASN A 78 20.54 15.37 -11.64
C ASN A 78 20.27 15.08 -10.15
N PRO A 79 21.23 14.46 -9.43
CA PRO A 79 21.07 14.10 -8.02
C PRO A 79 20.88 15.28 -7.07
N ASP A 80 21.28 16.48 -7.49
CA ASP A 80 21.16 17.73 -6.72
C ASP A 80 19.76 18.36 -6.84
N LEU A 81 18.91 17.84 -7.74
CA LEU A 81 17.52 18.26 -7.82
C LEU A 81 16.78 17.97 -6.51
N ASN A 82 16.13 19.01 -6.03
CA ASN A 82 15.36 18.97 -4.81
C ASN A 82 14.09 18.10 -5.01
N ARG A 83 13.97 17.04 -4.21
CA ARG A 83 12.84 16.08 -4.24
C ARG A 83 11.66 16.47 -3.33
N HIS A 84 11.58 17.75 -2.94
CA HIS A 84 10.52 18.27 -2.07
C HIS A 84 9.23 18.63 -2.82
N GLU A 85 9.21 18.55 -4.16
CA GLU A 85 7.97 18.77 -4.90
C GLU A 85 6.90 17.74 -4.50
N THR A 86 5.71 18.24 -4.21
CA THR A 86 4.57 17.41 -3.86
C THR A 86 3.85 16.92 -5.12
N LEU A 87 3.12 15.81 -4.99
CA LEU A 87 2.29 15.29 -6.06
C LEU A 87 1.27 16.35 -6.51
N GLY A 88 0.69 17.12 -5.60
CA GLY A 88 -0.23 18.22 -5.93
C GLY A 88 0.42 19.31 -6.79
N GLN A 89 1.66 19.70 -6.48
CA GLN A 89 2.41 20.66 -7.28
C GLN A 89 2.71 20.11 -8.68
N PHE A 90 3.15 18.86 -8.77
CA PHE A 90 3.39 18.19 -10.05
C PHE A 90 2.13 18.20 -10.93
N ILE A 91 1.00 17.82 -10.35
CA ILE A 91 -0.32 17.76 -11.03
C ILE A 91 -0.77 19.15 -11.49
N GLN A 92 -0.59 20.18 -10.66
CA GLN A 92 -0.93 21.55 -10.99
C GLN A 92 -0.06 22.09 -12.14
N THR A 93 1.25 21.86 -12.10
CA THR A 93 2.21 22.32 -13.12
C THR A 93 1.92 21.74 -14.49
N HIS A 94 1.49 20.46 -14.56
CA HIS A 94 1.19 19.78 -15.81
C HIS A 94 -0.25 19.96 -16.31
N GLY A 95 -1.09 20.67 -15.54
CA GLY A 95 -2.45 21.04 -15.92
C GLY A 95 -3.45 19.88 -15.90
N TYR A 96 -3.29 18.91 -14.99
CA TYR A 96 -4.19 17.77 -14.88
C TYR A 96 -5.55 18.15 -14.29
N SER A 97 -6.62 17.64 -14.91
CA SER A 97 -8.00 17.93 -14.59
C SER A 97 -8.40 17.42 -13.20
N GLN A 98 -9.41 18.06 -12.61
CA GLN A 98 -9.99 17.60 -11.35
C GLN A 98 -10.56 16.18 -11.45
N LEU A 99 -11.13 15.82 -12.61
CA LEU A 99 -11.66 14.47 -12.83
C LEU A 99 -10.54 13.42 -12.81
N PHE A 100 -9.38 13.71 -13.41
CA PHE A 100 -8.21 12.85 -13.32
C PHE A 100 -7.74 12.65 -11.88
N GLN A 101 -7.72 13.73 -11.08
CA GLN A 101 -7.34 13.65 -9.68
C GLN A 101 -8.33 12.79 -8.88
N GLU A 102 -9.63 13.09 -8.96
CA GLU A 102 -10.68 12.48 -8.14
C GLU A 102 -11.05 11.05 -8.57
N ALA A 103 -11.01 10.75 -9.87
CA ALA A 103 -11.49 9.48 -10.41
C ALA A 103 -10.38 8.54 -10.90
N TYR A 104 -9.10 8.93 -10.79
CA TYR A 104 -7.97 8.06 -11.12
C TYR A 104 -6.83 8.14 -10.10
N LEU A 105 -6.18 9.30 -9.96
CA LEU A 105 -4.95 9.42 -9.19
C LEU A 105 -5.17 9.17 -7.69
N ILE A 106 -6.09 9.91 -7.08
CA ILE A 106 -6.41 9.77 -5.65
C ILE A 106 -6.90 8.35 -5.34
N PRO A 107 -7.86 7.76 -6.08
CA PRO A 107 -8.28 6.38 -5.86
C PRO A 107 -7.14 5.35 -5.88
N ILE A 108 -6.22 5.46 -6.85
CA ILE A 108 -5.05 4.57 -6.94
C ILE A 108 -4.17 4.73 -5.71
N CYS A 109 -3.77 5.96 -5.40
CA CYS A 109 -2.86 6.25 -4.30
C CYS A 109 -3.46 5.84 -2.95
N ALA A 110 -4.72 6.20 -2.73
CA ALA A 110 -5.43 5.88 -1.49
C ALA A 110 -5.61 4.37 -1.31
N SER A 111 -5.79 3.61 -2.40
CA SER A 111 -5.87 2.15 -2.33
C SER A 111 -4.53 1.49 -2.01
N ILE A 112 -3.44 2.01 -2.56
CA ILE A 112 -2.08 1.47 -2.35
C ILE A 112 -1.58 1.79 -0.93
N TRP A 113 -1.61 3.06 -0.57
CA TRP A 113 -1.03 3.53 0.69
C TRP A 113 -2.02 3.55 1.83
N SER A 114 -3.27 3.12 1.60
CA SER A 114 -4.29 3.01 2.63
C SER A 114 -4.33 4.31 3.46
N CYS A 115 -4.46 5.43 2.76
CA CYS A 115 -4.37 6.77 3.34
C CYS A 115 -5.61 7.61 2.99
N PRO A 116 -5.97 8.61 3.83
CA PRO A 116 -7.03 9.53 3.50
C PRO A 116 -6.74 10.28 2.19
N SER A 117 -7.78 10.45 1.36
CA SER A 117 -7.68 11.14 0.07
C SER A 117 -7.09 12.54 0.17
N GLN A 118 -7.39 13.27 1.26
CA GLN A 118 -6.88 14.62 1.48
C GLN A 118 -5.35 14.67 1.63
N GLY A 119 -4.71 13.55 1.97
CA GLY A 119 -3.26 13.48 2.15
C GLY A 119 -2.47 13.08 0.90
N VAL A 120 -3.11 12.49 -0.10
CA VAL A 120 -2.43 11.95 -1.29
C VAL A 120 -1.61 13.02 -2.02
N LEU A 121 -2.19 14.20 -2.23
CA LEU A 121 -1.52 15.29 -2.97
C LEU A 121 -0.34 15.91 -2.19
N GLY A 122 -0.22 15.64 -0.88
CA GLY A 122 0.91 16.07 -0.06
C GLY A 122 2.11 15.12 -0.11
N PHE A 123 1.98 13.97 -0.78
CA PHE A 123 3.09 13.03 -0.92
C PHE A 123 4.17 13.58 -1.85
N SER A 124 5.42 13.14 -1.68
CA SER A 124 6.49 13.49 -2.63
C SER A 124 6.16 12.93 -4.01
N ALA A 125 6.21 13.79 -5.03
CA ALA A 125 5.98 13.38 -6.42
C ALA A 125 6.98 12.29 -6.81
N PHE A 126 8.27 12.47 -6.50
CA PHE A 126 9.32 11.48 -6.75
C PHE A 126 8.96 10.10 -6.20
N PHE A 127 8.46 10.02 -4.96
CA PHE A 127 8.08 8.75 -4.34
C PHE A 127 6.91 8.08 -5.08
N VAL A 128 5.82 8.82 -5.29
CA VAL A 128 4.61 8.29 -5.94
C VAL A 128 4.91 7.85 -7.37
N LEU A 129 5.60 8.68 -8.14
CA LEU A 129 5.93 8.39 -9.53
C LEU A 129 6.91 7.21 -9.64
N SER A 130 7.93 7.14 -8.77
CA SER A 130 8.85 6.00 -8.72
C SER A 130 8.12 4.70 -8.42
N PHE A 131 7.19 4.73 -7.46
CA PHE A 131 6.36 3.59 -7.12
C PHE A 131 5.50 3.16 -8.32
N CYS A 132 4.81 4.10 -8.97
CA CYS A 132 3.99 3.79 -10.13
C CYS A 132 4.80 3.21 -11.29
N ARG A 133 6.03 3.70 -11.53
CA ARG A 133 6.97 3.13 -12.52
C ARG A 133 7.35 1.69 -12.16
N ASN A 134 7.82 1.47 -10.94
CA ASN A 134 8.33 0.17 -10.49
C ASN A 134 7.24 -0.92 -10.42
N HIS A 135 5.99 -0.53 -10.19
CA HIS A 135 4.84 -1.44 -10.12
C HIS A 135 3.99 -1.44 -11.40
N HIS A 136 4.42 -0.77 -12.47
CA HIS A 136 3.68 -0.67 -13.74
C HIS A 136 2.23 -0.18 -13.58
N LEU A 137 1.98 0.72 -12.62
CA LEU A 137 0.66 1.29 -12.30
C LEU A 137 0.33 2.55 -13.11
N LEU A 138 1.22 2.96 -14.02
CA LEU A 138 1.02 4.10 -14.92
C LEU A 138 0.09 3.80 -16.11
N GLN A 139 -0.41 2.57 -16.24
CA GLN A 139 -1.26 2.17 -17.37
C GLN A 139 -2.52 1.42 -16.93
N ILE A 140 -3.63 1.69 -17.63
CA ILE A 140 -4.90 0.97 -17.45
C ILE A 140 -4.85 -0.38 -18.18
N PHE A 141 -4.24 -0.43 -19.37
CA PHE A 141 -4.17 -1.61 -20.22
C PHE A 141 -2.74 -2.19 -20.26
N GLY A 142 -2.63 -3.48 -20.56
CA GLY A 142 -1.32 -4.15 -20.74
C GLY A 142 -0.49 -4.25 -19.45
N ARG A 143 -1.14 -4.34 -18.28
CA ARG A 143 -0.45 -4.52 -17.00
C ARG A 143 0.34 -5.83 -16.97
N PRO A 144 1.48 -5.88 -16.28
CA PRO A 144 2.22 -7.13 -16.11
C PRO A 144 1.37 -8.15 -15.38
N GLN A 145 1.67 -9.42 -15.63
CA GLN A 145 1.05 -10.52 -14.91
C GLN A 145 1.52 -10.49 -13.45
N TRP A 146 0.56 -10.36 -12.53
CA TRP A 146 0.84 -10.43 -11.10
C TRP A 146 0.82 -11.87 -10.61
N LEU A 147 1.63 -12.15 -9.59
CA LEU A 147 1.70 -13.43 -8.92
C LEU A 147 1.33 -13.26 -7.44
N THR A 148 0.75 -14.31 -6.87
CA THR A 148 0.52 -14.44 -5.43
C THR A 148 1.08 -15.78 -4.96
N VAL A 149 1.40 -15.89 -3.67
CA VAL A 149 1.86 -17.15 -3.08
C VAL A 149 0.68 -18.11 -3.00
N LYS A 150 0.83 -19.30 -3.59
CA LYS A 150 -0.14 -20.38 -3.47
C LYS A 150 -0.21 -20.84 -2.03
N GLY A 151 -1.43 -20.93 -1.49
CA GLY A 151 -1.62 -21.16 -0.06
C GLY A 151 -1.48 -19.89 0.79
N ARG A 152 -1.20 -18.71 0.21
CA ARG A 152 -1.12 -17.41 0.91
C ARG A 152 0.11 -17.28 1.82
N SER A 153 0.18 -16.18 2.57
CA SER A 153 1.38 -15.80 3.33
C SER A 153 1.84 -16.82 4.36
N HIS A 154 0.91 -17.55 4.99
CA HIS A 154 1.28 -18.58 5.98
C HIS A 154 2.19 -19.67 5.40
N THR A 155 2.12 -19.93 4.09
CA THR A 155 2.97 -20.92 3.42
C THR A 155 4.44 -20.53 3.49
N TYR A 156 4.81 -19.32 3.04
CA TYR A 156 6.21 -18.91 3.11
C TYR A 156 6.66 -18.65 4.55
N VAL A 157 5.77 -18.17 5.43
CA VAL A 157 6.09 -17.98 6.86
C VAL A 157 6.45 -19.30 7.53
N ASN A 158 5.72 -20.37 7.24
CA ASN A 158 6.01 -21.69 7.79
C ASN A 158 7.34 -22.23 7.25
N LYS A 159 7.63 -22.05 5.97
CA LYS A 159 8.92 -22.46 5.40
C LYS A 159 10.10 -21.70 5.99
N VAL A 160 9.98 -20.39 6.18
CA VAL A 160 11.01 -19.59 6.85
C VAL A 160 11.21 -20.06 8.28
N ARG A 161 10.13 -20.39 8.99
CA ARG A 161 10.21 -20.98 10.34
C ARG A 161 10.99 -22.29 10.32
N GLU A 162 10.63 -23.23 9.46
CA GLU A 162 11.27 -24.54 9.33
C GLU A 162 12.77 -24.40 9.02
N GLU A 163 13.14 -23.49 8.11
CA GLU A 163 14.53 -23.23 7.77
C GLU A 163 15.32 -22.69 8.98
N LEU A 164 14.77 -21.69 9.67
CA LEU A 164 15.39 -21.11 10.87
C LEU A 164 15.55 -22.15 11.99
N GLU A 165 14.53 -22.98 12.23
CA GLU A 165 14.59 -24.06 13.22
C GLU A 165 15.65 -25.11 12.83
N SER A 166 15.80 -25.42 11.53
CA SER A 166 16.84 -26.33 11.04
C SER A 166 18.26 -25.79 11.26
N MET A 167 18.42 -24.47 11.24
CA MET A 167 19.67 -23.77 11.56
C MET A 167 19.91 -23.66 13.09
N GLY A 168 18.99 -24.19 13.91
CA GLY A 168 19.07 -24.14 15.37
C GLY A 168 18.57 -22.83 15.98
N CYS A 169 17.90 -21.97 15.21
CA CYS A 169 17.27 -20.78 15.75
C CYS A 169 16.07 -21.15 16.64
N GLN A 170 15.97 -20.50 17.80
CA GLN A 170 14.82 -20.66 18.69
C GLN A 170 13.78 -19.59 18.39
N ILE A 171 12.56 -20.00 18.05
CA ILE A 171 11.44 -19.10 17.80
C ILE A 171 10.52 -19.11 19.01
N LYS A 172 10.42 -17.96 19.69
CA LYS A 172 9.57 -17.78 20.87
C LYS A 172 8.32 -16.99 20.52
N THR A 173 7.17 -17.65 20.56
CA THR A 173 5.85 -17.02 20.34
C THR A 173 5.21 -16.63 21.67
N SER A 174 4.34 -15.62 21.67
CA SER A 174 3.69 -15.10 22.89
C SER A 174 4.67 -14.53 23.94
N CYS A 175 5.89 -14.22 23.51
CA CYS A 175 6.97 -13.64 24.31
C CYS A 175 7.12 -12.16 23.99
N GLN A 176 6.22 -11.31 24.51
CA GLN A 176 6.29 -9.88 24.24
C GLN A 176 7.49 -9.26 24.97
N VAL A 177 8.41 -8.64 24.22
CA VAL A 177 9.51 -7.85 24.79
C VAL A 177 8.95 -6.60 25.45
N LYS A 178 9.29 -6.41 26.73
CA LYS A 178 8.92 -5.26 27.54
C LYS A 178 9.97 -4.17 27.47
N SER A 179 11.24 -4.53 27.64
CA SER A 179 12.35 -3.58 27.61
C SER A 179 13.66 -4.24 27.16
N VAL A 180 14.54 -3.41 26.61
CA VAL A 180 15.89 -3.76 26.21
C VAL A 180 16.85 -2.77 26.87
N SER A 181 17.83 -3.27 27.62
CA SER A 181 18.80 -2.46 28.34
C SER A 181 20.22 -2.96 28.12
N SER A 182 21.19 -2.06 27.97
CA SER A 182 22.60 -2.40 27.89
C SER A 182 23.12 -2.94 29.22
N VAL A 183 23.89 -4.01 29.17
CA VAL A 183 24.59 -4.60 30.33
C VAL A 183 26.06 -4.85 29.98
N GLU A 184 26.88 -5.13 30.99
CA GLU A 184 28.26 -5.55 30.74
C GLU A 184 28.26 -6.84 29.90
N GLY A 185 28.83 -6.78 28.69
CA GLY A 185 28.90 -7.91 27.77
C GLY A 185 27.74 -8.04 26.78
N GLY A 186 26.74 -7.14 26.76
CA GLY A 186 25.69 -7.20 25.74
C GLY A 186 24.43 -6.42 26.09
N TYR A 187 23.28 -7.00 25.74
CA TYR A 187 21.96 -6.43 25.95
C TYR A 187 21.07 -7.41 26.68
N LYS A 188 20.44 -6.94 27.76
CA LYS A 188 19.42 -7.67 28.48
C LYS A 188 18.05 -7.38 27.88
N VAL A 189 17.32 -8.44 27.57
CA VAL A 189 15.93 -8.41 27.08
C VAL A 189 15.03 -8.91 28.19
N LEU A 190 14.09 -8.07 28.62
CA LEU A 190 13.07 -8.41 29.60
C LEU A 190 11.73 -8.60 28.89
N GLU A 191 11.09 -9.74 29.10
CA GLU A 191 9.73 -9.99 28.62
C GLU A 191 8.67 -9.49 29.59
N VAL A 192 7.45 -9.27 29.09
CA VAL A 192 6.28 -8.93 29.93
C VAL A 192 5.99 -10.01 30.96
N GLY A 193 6.27 -11.28 30.64
CA GLY A 193 6.13 -12.43 31.56
C GLY A 193 7.19 -12.50 32.66
N GLY A 194 8.22 -11.64 32.62
CA GLY A 194 9.28 -11.57 33.63
C GLY A 194 10.51 -12.43 33.35
N SER A 195 10.55 -13.19 32.25
CA SER A 195 11.79 -13.83 31.79
C SER A 195 12.81 -12.79 31.35
N GLU A 196 14.07 -13.05 31.67
CA GLU A 196 15.22 -12.21 31.30
C GLU A 196 16.27 -13.06 30.59
N GLU A 197 16.77 -12.54 29.47
CA GLU A 197 17.83 -13.17 28.69
C GLU A 197 18.83 -12.12 28.21
N VAL A 198 20.08 -12.53 28.02
CA VAL A 198 21.18 -11.65 27.59
C VAL A 198 21.70 -12.09 26.23
N TYR A 199 21.88 -11.13 25.34
CA TYR A 199 22.32 -11.33 23.97
C TYR A 199 23.46 -10.36 23.62
N ASP A 200 24.40 -10.79 22.78
CA ASP A 200 25.52 -9.94 22.34
C ASP A 200 25.04 -8.79 21.43
N LYS A 201 23.99 -9.05 20.64
CA LYS A 201 23.42 -8.15 19.64
C LYS A 201 21.92 -8.32 19.55
N ILE A 202 21.24 -7.26 19.16
CA ILE A 202 19.79 -7.22 18.95
C ILE A 202 19.51 -6.62 17.57
N ILE A 203 18.59 -7.25 16.84
CA ILE A 203 18.02 -6.73 15.60
C ILE A 203 16.53 -6.50 15.86
N PHE A 204 16.08 -5.26 15.71
CA PHE A 204 14.67 -4.92 15.89
C PHE A 204 13.88 -5.11 14.60
N GLY A 205 13.02 -6.12 14.56
CA GLY A 205 12.00 -6.33 13.52
C GLY A 205 10.63 -5.73 13.89
N ALA A 206 10.60 -4.61 14.59
CA ALA A 206 9.38 -4.00 15.14
C ALA A 206 9.18 -2.55 14.66
N HIS A 207 7.97 -2.01 14.85
CA HIS A 207 7.70 -0.61 14.52
C HIS A 207 8.49 0.35 15.42
N ALA A 208 8.97 1.45 14.84
CA ALA A 208 9.78 2.47 15.51
C ALA A 208 9.27 2.94 16.90
N PRO A 209 7.98 3.26 17.11
CA PRO A 209 7.49 3.68 18.44
C PRO A 209 7.49 2.54 19.46
N ASP A 210 7.39 1.28 19.01
CA ASP A 210 7.50 0.12 19.90
C ASP A 210 8.96 -0.11 20.29
N VAL A 211 9.90 0.05 19.34
CA VAL A 211 11.34 0.00 19.62
C VAL A 211 11.73 1.09 20.62
N LEU A 212 11.29 2.33 20.42
CA LEU A 212 11.54 3.42 21.39
C LEU A 212 10.97 3.11 22.77
N ARG A 213 9.80 2.46 22.85
CA ARG A 213 9.21 2.04 24.12
C ARG A 213 10.03 0.95 24.80
N MET A 214 10.60 0.02 24.02
CA MET A 214 11.48 -1.03 24.52
C MET A 214 12.82 -0.47 25.04
N LEU A 215 13.40 0.51 24.33
CA LEU A 215 14.67 1.16 24.72
C LEU A 215 14.50 2.09 25.93
N GLY A 216 13.33 2.71 26.08
CA GLY A 216 13.02 3.59 27.22
C GLY A 216 14.04 4.74 27.35
N ASP A 217 14.53 4.96 28.57
CA ASP A 217 15.46 6.04 28.90
C ASP A 217 16.88 5.83 28.33
N GLU A 218 17.19 4.61 27.87
CA GLU A 218 18.49 4.30 27.25
C GLU A 218 18.53 4.66 25.75
N ALA A 219 17.39 5.06 25.16
CA ALA A 219 17.36 5.50 23.78
C ALA A 219 18.26 6.72 23.57
N THR A 220 19.21 6.59 22.65
CA THR A 220 20.12 7.66 22.28
C THR A 220 19.38 8.81 21.59
N HIS A 221 20.00 9.99 21.56
CA HIS A 221 19.45 11.14 20.84
C HIS A 221 19.17 10.83 19.37
N GLU A 222 20.06 10.09 18.71
CA GLU A 222 19.89 9.72 17.30
C GLU A 222 18.76 8.71 17.10
N GLU A 223 18.60 7.73 17.99
CA GLU A 223 17.48 6.79 17.94
C GLU A 223 16.15 7.52 18.14
N LEU A 224 16.05 8.43 19.12
CA LEU A 224 14.86 9.27 19.32
C LEU A 224 14.55 10.11 18.09
N ARG A 225 15.58 10.74 17.48
CA ARG A 225 15.43 11.59 16.31
C ARG A 225 14.97 10.80 15.08
N ILE A 226 15.53 9.62 14.85
CA ILE A 226 15.25 8.79 13.67
C ILE A 226 13.94 8.01 13.85
N LEU A 227 13.81 7.26 14.94
CA LEU A 227 12.64 6.41 15.21
C LEU A 227 11.41 7.27 15.57
N GLY A 228 11.61 8.44 16.17
CA GLY A 228 10.53 9.39 16.46
C GLY A 228 9.99 10.12 15.23
N ALA A 229 10.65 10.01 14.07
CA ALA A 229 10.20 10.65 12.83
C ALA A 229 9.09 9.87 12.11
N PHE A 230 8.85 8.61 12.48
CA PHE A 230 7.83 7.77 11.86
C PHE A 230 6.42 8.18 12.26
N GLN A 231 5.51 8.19 11.30
CA GLN A 231 4.10 8.48 11.51
C GLN A 231 3.25 7.31 11.04
N TYR A 232 2.10 7.12 11.69
CA TYR A 232 1.24 5.96 11.51
C TYR A 232 -0.20 6.41 11.28
N VAL A 233 -0.93 5.62 10.48
CA VAL A 233 -2.36 5.82 10.23
C VAL A 233 -3.10 4.57 10.72
N HIS A 234 -4.16 4.78 11.49
CA HIS A 234 -5.04 3.69 11.89
C HIS A 234 -6.06 3.39 10.80
N SER A 235 -6.22 2.09 10.55
CA SER A 235 -7.12 1.57 9.54
C SER A 235 -7.88 0.40 10.15
N ASP A 236 -9.20 0.42 10.03
CA ASP A 236 -10.05 -0.69 10.42
C ASP A 236 -10.20 -1.64 9.24
N ILE A 237 -10.01 -2.94 9.48
CA ILE A 237 -10.08 -3.98 8.45
C ILE A 237 -11.25 -4.92 8.78
N TYR A 238 -12.19 -5.03 7.84
CA TYR A 238 -13.36 -5.90 7.99
C TYR A 238 -13.35 -7.01 6.95
N LEU A 239 -13.49 -8.24 7.42
CA LEU A 239 -13.77 -9.39 6.56
C LEU A 239 -15.28 -9.58 6.44
N HIS A 240 -15.82 -9.48 5.23
CA HIS A 240 -17.27 -9.55 4.98
C HIS A 240 -17.61 -10.27 3.67
N ARG A 241 -18.91 -10.41 3.42
CA ARG A 241 -19.48 -10.91 2.16
C ARG A 241 -20.50 -9.97 1.53
N ASP A 242 -20.73 -8.84 2.18
CA ASP A 242 -21.66 -7.80 1.74
C ASP A 242 -21.25 -7.27 0.35
N ASP A 243 -22.15 -7.38 -0.62
CA ASP A 243 -21.96 -6.89 -1.99
C ASP A 243 -22.38 -5.43 -2.17
N THR A 244 -23.06 -4.83 -1.19
CA THR A 244 -23.37 -3.40 -1.18
C THR A 244 -22.11 -2.54 -1.00
N LEU A 245 -21.04 -3.15 -0.47
CA LEU A 245 -19.69 -2.58 -0.38
C LEU A 245 -18.86 -2.89 -1.63
N MET A 246 -19.44 -2.71 -2.81
CA MET A 246 -18.77 -2.86 -4.11
C MET A 246 -19.25 -1.76 -5.06
N PRO A 247 -18.60 -1.58 -6.23
CA PRO A 247 -19.16 -0.74 -7.28
C PRO A 247 -20.59 -1.16 -7.61
N GLN A 248 -21.45 -0.17 -7.89
CA GLN A 248 -22.87 -0.40 -8.15
C GLN A 248 -23.09 -1.24 -9.40
N ASN A 249 -22.25 -1.04 -10.43
CA ASN A 249 -22.26 -1.90 -11.61
C ASN A 249 -21.29 -3.08 -11.44
N PRO A 250 -21.78 -4.34 -11.46
CA PRO A 250 -20.95 -5.53 -11.43
C PRO A 250 -19.88 -5.60 -12.53
N SER A 251 -20.09 -4.92 -13.66
CA SER A 251 -19.11 -4.84 -14.76
C SER A 251 -17.83 -4.12 -14.35
N ALA A 252 -17.90 -3.22 -13.36
CA ALA A 252 -16.74 -2.54 -12.79
C ALA A 252 -15.98 -3.37 -11.75
N TRP A 253 -16.58 -4.45 -11.22
CA TRP A 253 -15.97 -5.22 -10.13
C TRP A 253 -14.58 -5.70 -10.52
N SER A 254 -13.63 -5.33 -9.68
CA SER A 254 -12.21 -5.57 -9.87
C SER A 254 -11.62 -6.18 -8.60
N ALA A 255 -10.35 -6.53 -8.64
CA ALA A 255 -9.65 -7.06 -7.49
C ALA A 255 -9.62 -6.05 -6.33
N TRP A 256 -9.39 -4.77 -6.65
CA TRP A 256 -9.34 -3.65 -5.73
C TRP A 256 -10.45 -2.67 -6.11
N ASN A 257 -11.33 -2.30 -5.18
CA ASN A 257 -12.49 -1.47 -5.47
C ASN A 257 -12.50 -0.25 -4.55
N PHE A 258 -12.18 0.92 -5.09
CA PHE A 258 -12.27 2.18 -4.37
C PHE A 258 -13.72 2.68 -4.39
N LEU A 259 -14.31 2.87 -3.22
CA LEU A 259 -15.73 3.25 -3.07
C LEU A 259 -15.93 4.72 -2.68
N GLY A 260 -14.89 5.53 -2.85
CA GLY A 260 -14.92 6.94 -2.51
C GLY A 260 -14.46 7.23 -1.07
N THR A 261 -14.69 8.47 -0.68
CA THR A 261 -14.36 9.00 0.63
C THR A 261 -15.64 9.34 1.38
N THR A 262 -15.80 8.76 2.57
CA THR A 262 -16.85 9.12 3.52
C THR A 262 -16.35 10.22 4.47
N SER A 263 -17.25 10.75 5.29
CA SER A 263 -16.89 11.62 6.42
C SER A 263 -15.96 10.94 7.45
N SER A 264 -15.82 9.61 7.41
CA SER A 264 -14.92 8.86 8.27
C SER A 264 -13.55 8.61 7.63
N GLY A 265 -13.44 8.48 6.31
CA GLY A 265 -12.16 8.32 5.60
C GLY A 265 -12.33 7.69 4.21
N VAL A 266 -11.31 6.99 3.72
CA VAL A 266 -11.37 6.24 2.44
C VAL A 266 -11.89 4.82 2.69
N SER A 267 -12.71 4.31 1.76
CA SER A 267 -13.16 2.92 1.76
C SER A 267 -12.67 2.17 0.51
N VAL A 268 -11.93 1.09 0.73
CA VAL A 268 -11.44 0.20 -0.33
C VAL A 268 -11.82 -1.23 -0.02
N THR A 269 -12.49 -1.88 -0.96
CA THR A 269 -12.89 -3.28 -0.86
C THR A 269 -12.06 -4.17 -1.78
N TYR A 270 -11.36 -5.13 -1.20
CA TYR A 270 -10.60 -6.15 -1.89
C TYR A 270 -11.47 -7.36 -2.16
N TRP A 271 -11.56 -7.80 -3.41
CA TRP A 271 -12.26 -9.04 -3.77
C TRP A 271 -11.28 -10.22 -3.70
N LEU A 272 -11.25 -10.90 -2.55
CA LEU A 272 -10.23 -11.90 -2.24
C LEU A 272 -10.32 -13.14 -3.12
N ASN A 273 -11.52 -13.50 -3.61
CA ASN A 273 -11.66 -14.63 -4.53
C ASN A 273 -10.83 -14.45 -5.80
N LEU A 274 -10.72 -13.20 -6.26
CA LEU A 274 -10.02 -12.84 -7.46
C LEU A 274 -8.52 -12.63 -7.18
N LEU A 275 -8.18 -11.99 -6.06
CA LEU A 275 -6.79 -11.74 -5.64
C LEU A 275 -6.03 -13.01 -5.25
N GLN A 276 -6.71 -13.95 -4.59
CA GLN A 276 -6.12 -15.15 -3.98
C GLN A 276 -6.65 -16.45 -4.60
N VAL A 277 -7.15 -16.37 -5.84
CA VAL A 277 -7.56 -17.52 -6.67
C VAL A 277 -8.39 -18.56 -5.88
N MET A 278 -9.40 -18.11 -5.15
CA MET A 278 -10.18 -19.00 -4.29
C MET A 278 -11.21 -19.78 -5.13
N ALA A 279 -11.09 -21.10 -5.17
CA ALA A 279 -12.01 -22.00 -5.90
C ALA A 279 -13.49 -21.94 -5.43
N SER A 280 -13.76 -21.38 -4.26
CA SER A 280 -15.12 -21.28 -3.71
C SER A 280 -15.92 -20.16 -4.40
N MET A 281 -16.65 -20.52 -5.46
CA MET A 281 -17.65 -19.66 -6.13
C MET A 281 -18.83 -19.26 -5.21
N LYS A 282 -19.04 -19.93 -4.07
CA LYS A 282 -20.23 -19.73 -3.21
C LYS A 282 -20.08 -18.62 -2.16
N MET A 283 -18.90 -18.03 -2.00
CA MET A 283 -18.65 -16.99 -1.00
C MET A 283 -17.70 -15.95 -1.55
N ALA A 284 -18.23 -14.80 -1.98
CA ALA A 284 -17.41 -13.62 -2.27
C ALA A 284 -16.85 -13.10 -0.94
N LEU A 285 -15.61 -13.46 -0.63
CA LEU A 285 -14.91 -12.97 0.54
C LEU A 285 -14.28 -11.62 0.19
N ARG A 286 -14.58 -10.61 1.01
CA ARG A 286 -14.16 -9.25 0.78
C ARG A 286 -13.50 -8.69 2.02
N CYS A 287 -12.48 -7.89 1.81
CA CYS A 287 -11.78 -7.19 2.88
C CYS A 287 -11.96 -5.69 2.64
N SER A 288 -12.59 -4.98 3.57
CA SER A 288 -12.74 -3.52 3.46
C SER A 288 -11.85 -2.81 4.46
N ILE A 289 -11.07 -1.86 3.96
CA ILE A 289 -10.24 -0.98 4.79
C ILE A 289 -10.96 0.36 4.92
N TYR A 290 -11.21 0.78 6.17
CA TYR A 290 -11.73 2.09 6.50
C TYR A 290 -10.69 2.88 7.28
N HIS A 291 -10.36 4.06 6.79
CA HIS A 291 -9.53 4.99 7.53
C HIS A 291 -10.41 5.83 8.44
N ARG A 292 -9.95 6.16 9.66
CA ARG A 292 -10.58 7.19 10.50
C ARG A 292 -9.82 8.49 10.38
N LEU A 293 -10.55 9.59 10.19
CA LEU A 293 -10.05 10.95 10.36
C LEU A 293 -9.79 11.24 11.85
N GLY A 294 -8.67 10.75 12.38
CA GLY A 294 -8.00 11.30 13.57
C GLY A 294 -7.04 12.40 13.13
N SER A 295 -6.73 13.38 14.00
CA SER A 295 -5.97 14.60 13.68
C SER A 295 -4.81 14.37 12.70
N LEU A 296 -5.04 14.73 11.43
CA LEU A 296 -4.02 14.67 10.40
C LEU A 296 -2.92 15.68 10.75
N ARG A 297 -1.74 15.16 11.06
CA ARG A 297 -0.51 15.76 10.53
C ARG A 297 0.00 14.76 9.50
N LEU A 298 -0.14 15.09 8.21
CA LEU A 298 0.55 14.37 7.15
C LEU A 298 2.04 14.32 7.49
N LYS A 299 2.69 13.16 7.35
CA LYS A 299 4.10 13.04 6.98
C LYS A 299 4.42 11.63 6.50
N VAL A 300 4.75 11.53 5.21
CA VAL A 300 5.31 10.35 4.55
C VAL A 300 6.77 10.21 4.98
N CYS A 301 7.18 9.02 5.44
CA CYS A 301 8.59 8.75 5.68
C CYS A 301 9.27 8.37 4.36
N LEU A 302 10.11 9.29 3.85
CA LEU A 302 11.00 9.08 2.71
C LEU A 302 12.31 8.45 3.23
N GLY A 303 12.36 7.12 3.28
CA GLY A 303 13.61 6.38 3.49
C GLY A 303 14.25 6.00 2.16
N ARG A 304 15.47 6.48 1.89
CA ARG A 304 16.34 5.95 0.84
C ARG A 304 16.74 4.53 1.24
N ARG A 305 16.56 3.56 0.32
CA ARG A 305 17.09 2.18 0.36
C ARG A 305 17.17 1.57 1.78
N ALA A 306 16.09 0.97 2.23
CA ALA A 306 16.16 -0.08 3.24
C ALA A 306 15.33 -1.26 2.73
N ALA A 307 16.03 -2.29 2.26
CA ALA A 307 15.44 -3.62 2.23
C ALA A 307 15.32 -4.04 3.69
N PHE A 308 14.09 -4.08 4.20
CA PHE A 308 13.79 -4.75 5.46
C PHE A 308 13.70 -6.25 5.15
N PHE A 309 14.52 -7.04 5.83
CA PHE A 309 14.36 -8.48 6.01
C PHE A 309 13.89 -8.71 7.44
#